data_AF-A0A378AVP8-F1
#
_entry.id   AF-A0A378AVP8-F1
#
_cell.length_a   1.000
_cell.length_b   1.000
_cell.length_c   1.000
_cell.angle_alpha   90.00
_cell.angle_beta   90.00
_cell.angle_gamma   90.00
#
_symmetry.space_group_name_H-M   'P 1'
#
loop_
_entity.id
_entity.type
_entity.pdbx_description
1 polymer ?
#
loop_
_entity_poly.entity_id
_entity_poly.type
_entity_poly.pdbx_seq_one_letter_code
_entity_poly.pdbx_strand_id
1 'polypeptide(L)'
;MGNLLSGVLGAMPITAVIVRSSVNVSNGAQSKLSIFIHGVLLLICGLWFSGLLTLIPLASLAAVLLYTGYKLATPRLFIEQFRQGAAQYVPFLATIGGIIAFGMLAGIGIGLATQMAFSLWRSHRHSLQLARYDDHYVLRIQQNLTFMHNPHLLALLAKIPEKSVVIVEHDSVGYLDPDVQAVLDDFAENAPQRGIQLNQWRWPAADLNGRLVRPLRYPSDCQAPGNAMLYTFWVITPTPRK
;
A
#
# COMPACT_ATOMS: atom_id res chain seq x y z
N MET A 1 0.60 -19.26 24.41
CA MET A 1 0.43 -19.76 25.80
C MET A 1 -0.95 -19.44 26.35
N GLY A 2 -1.37 -18.16 26.45
CA GLY A 2 -2.72 -17.80 26.96
C GLY A 2 -3.89 -18.52 26.26
N ASN A 3 -3.96 -18.48 24.93
CA ASN A 3 -5.03 -19.17 24.17
C ASN A 3 -4.93 -20.71 24.22
N LEU A 4 -3.72 -21.26 24.43
CA LEU A 4 -3.54 -22.70 24.60
C LEU A 4 -4.14 -23.15 25.93
N LEU A 5 -3.82 -22.44 27.02
CA LEU A 5 -4.42 -22.68 28.34
C LEU A 5 -5.94 -22.45 28.31
N SER A 6 -6.41 -21.43 27.60
CA SER A 6 -7.84 -21.17 27.37
C SER A 6 -8.53 -22.37 26.73
N GLY A 7 -7.95 -22.94 25.68
CA GLY A 7 -8.48 -24.14 25.01
C GLY A 7 -8.51 -25.37 25.91
N VAL A 8 -7.49 -25.61 26.73
CA VAL A 8 -7.46 -26.73 27.70
C VAL A 8 -8.54 -26.58 28.77
N LEU A 9 -8.81 -25.34 29.21
CA LEU A 9 -9.84 -25.04 30.21
C LEU A 9 -11.26 -24.92 29.62
N GLY A 10 -11.43 -25.11 28.30
CA GLY A 10 -12.72 -24.96 27.61
C GLY A 10 -13.21 -23.50 27.47
N ALA A 11 -12.33 -22.53 27.68
CA ALA A 11 -12.63 -21.11 27.53
C ALA A 11 -12.49 -20.65 26.07
N MET A 12 -13.28 -19.65 25.68
CA MET A 12 -13.23 -19.08 24.32
C MET A 12 -11.86 -18.44 24.04
N PRO A 13 -11.43 -18.37 22.76
CA PRO A 13 -10.18 -17.72 22.38
C PRO A 13 -10.11 -16.28 22.89
N ILE A 14 -9.01 -15.91 23.53
CA ILE A 14 -8.83 -14.59 24.10
C ILE A 14 -8.15 -13.69 23.09
N THR A 15 -8.66 -12.46 22.94
CA THR A 15 -8.10 -11.42 22.09
C THR A 15 -7.86 -10.15 22.90
N ALA A 16 -6.91 -9.33 22.44
CA ALA A 16 -6.62 -8.05 23.08
C ALA A 16 -7.73 -7.05 22.76
N VAL A 17 -8.32 -6.44 23.80
CA VAL A 17 -9.33 -5.39 23.65
C VAL A 17 -8.66 -4.02 23.77
N ILE A 18 -8.46 -3.36 22.63
CA ILE A 18 -7.76 -2.06 22.51
C ILE A 18 -8.40 -1.00 23.41
N VAL A 19 -9.74 -0.96 23.46
CA VAL A 19 -10.49 0.06 24.23
C VAL A 19 -10.18 -0.03 25.73
N ARG A 20 -10.08 -1.25 26.30
CA ARG A 20 -9.81 -1.44 27.73
C ARG A 20 -8.35 -1.09 28.06
N SER A 21 -7.43 -1.45 27.18
CA SER A 21 -6.01 -1.11 27.34
C SER A 21 -5.77 0.40 27.29
N SER A 22 -6.44 1.12 26.37
CA SER A 22 -6.34 2.58 26.25
C SER A 22 -6.78 3.29 27.53
N VAL A 23 -7.91 2.87 28.14
CA VAL A 23 -8.38 3.44 29.41
C VAL A 23 -7.44 3.14 30.57
N ASN A 24 -6.86 1.94 30.59
CA ASN A 24 -5.89 1.57 31.61
C ASN A 24 -4.62 2.44 31.54
N VAL A 25 -4.11 2.67 30.32
CA VAL A 25 -2.94 3.54 30.09
C VAL A 25 -3.26 5.01 30.38
N SER A 26 -4.45 5.51 30.00
CA SER A 26 -4.85 6.89 30.30
C SER A 26 -4.99 7.15 31.80
N ASN A 27 -5.28 6.12 32.60
CA ASN A 27 -5.30 6.17 34.06
C ASN A 27 -3.92 5.94 34.70
N GLY A 28 -2.83 6.02 33.93
CA GLY A 28 -1.46 5.94 34.44
C GLY A 28 -0.96 4.53 34.76
N ALA A 29 -1.68 3.47 34.38
CA ALA A 29 -1.22 2.11 34.64
C ALA A 29 -0.04 1.74 33.73
N GLN A 30 1.10 1.46 34.37
CA GLN A 30 2.36 1.11 33.68
C GLN A 30 2.77 -0.35 33.88
N SER A 31 2.09 -1.09 34.77
CA SER A 31 2.48 -2.43 35.17
C SER A 31 1.46 -3.50 34.74
N LYS A 32 1.94 -4.74 34.56
CA LYS A 32 1.09 -5.92 34.29
C LYS A 32 0.18 -6.28 35.48
N LEU A 33 0.46 -5.73 36.66
CA LEU A 33 -0.31 -5.95 37.89
C LEU A 33 -1.74 -5.44 37.74
N SER A 34 -1.96 -4.31 37.05
CA SER A 34 -3.32 -3.78 36.81
C SER A 34 -4.21 -4.79 36.08
N ILE A 35 -3.67 -5.43 35.03
CA ILE A 35 -4.41 -6.43 34.23
C ILE A 35 -4.69 -7.67 35.08
N PHE A 36 -3.74 -8.10 35.91
CA PHE A 36 -3.93 -9.23 36.83
C PHE A 36 -5.02 -8.95 37.87
N ILE A 37 -4.99 -7.79 38.54
CA ILE A 37 -6.01 -7.38 39.51
C ILE A 37 -7.38 -7.28 38.82
N HIS A 38 -7.45 -6.71 37.61
CA HIS A 38 -8.69 -6.64 36.86
C HIS A 38 -9.25 -8.02 36.52
N GLY A 39 -8.39 -8.97 36.11
CA GLY A 39 -8.80 -10.35 35.85
C GLY A 39 -9.32 -11.07 37.09
N VAL A 40 -8.63 -10.92 38.23
CA VAL A 40 -9.07 -11.48 39.53
C VAL A 40 -10.39 -10.86 39.97
N LEU A 41 -10.55 -9.54 39.82
CA LEU A 41 -11.79 -8.84 40.14
C LEU A 41 -12.96 -9.36 39.29
N LEU A 42 -12.75 -9.56 37.98
CA LEU A 42 -13.78 -10.15 37.10
C LEU A 42 -14.17 -11.56 37.52
N LEU A 43 -13.20 -12.38 37.96
CA LEU A 43 -13.47 -13.73 38.46
C LEU A 43 -14.32 -13.68 39.75
N ILE A 44 -13.96 -12.82 40.70
CA ILE A 44 -14.71 -12.64 41.96
C ILE A 44 -16.12 -12.11 41.66
N CYS A 45 -16.25 -11.10 40.80
CA CYS A 45 -17.54 -10.58 40.38
C CYS A 45 -18.41 -11.66 39.72
N GLY A 46 -17.83 -12.47 38.82
CA GLY A 46 -18.56 -13.55 38.16
C GLY A 46 -19.06 -14.63 39.14
N LEU A 47 -18.26 -15.00 40.14
CA LEU A 47 -18.61 -16.05 41.10
C LEU A 47 -19.61 -15.57 42.17
N TRP A 48 -19.38 -14.40 42.76
CA TRP A 48 -20.21 -13.89 43.87
C TRP A 48 -21.42 -13.07 43.43
N PHE A 49 -21.32 -12.34 42.31
CA PHE A 49 -22.39 -11.44 41.87
C PHE A 49 -23.24 -12.00 40.71
N SER A 50 -23.03 -13.26 40.30
CA SER A 50 -23.76 -13.90 39.19
C SER A 50 -25.28 -13.69 39.24
N GLY A 51 -25.89 -13.80 40.43
CA GLY A 51 -27.32 -13.57 40.63
C GLY A 51 -27.76 -12.14 40.26
N LEU A 52 -26.92 -11.14 40.54
CA LEU A 52 -27.17 -9.74 40.18
C LEU A 52 -26.98 -9.48 38.68
N LEU A 53 -26.05 -10.19 38.01
CA LEU A 53 -25.84 -10.05 36.57
C LEU A 53 -27.07 -10.49 35.76
N THR A 54 -27.83 -11.47 36.25
CA THR A 54 -29.07 -11.92 35.59
C THR A 54 -30.19 -10.88 35.64
N LEU A 55 -30.15 -9.93 36.59
CA LEU A 55 -31.11 -8.83 36.66
C LEU A 55 -30.80 -7.69 35.67
N ILE A 56 -29.65 -7.74 34.97
CA ILE A 56 -29.27 -6.68 34.04
C ILE A 56 -30.26 -6.66 32.86
N PRO A 57 -30.98 -5.55 32.64
CA PRO A 57 -31.91 -5.45 31.52
C PRO A 57 -31.16 -5.55 30.19
N LEU A 58 -31.72 -6.32 29.24
CA LEU A 58 -31.16 -6.46 27.89
C LEU A 58 -31.00 -5.10 27.17
N ALA A 59 -31.87 -4.13 27.48
CA ALA A 59 -31.79 -2.76 26.97
C ALA A 59 -30.46 -2.07 27.34
N SER A 60 -29.93 -2.30 28.55
CA SER A 60 -28.66 -1.73 28.99
C SER A 60 -27.49 -2.30 28.20
N LEU A 61 -27.49 -3.63 27.98
CA LEU A 61 -26.47 -4.31 27.18
C LEU A 61 -26.48 -3.83 25.72
N ALA A 62 -27.66 -3.67 25.13
CA ALA A 62 -27.80 -3.15 23.77
C ALA A 62 -27.27 -1.71 23.65
N ALA A 63 -27.57 -0.84 24.62
CA ALA A 63 -27.07 0.53 24.66
C ALA A 63 -25.53 0.58 24.73
N VAL A 64 -24.91 -0.25 25.56
CA VAL A 64 -23.44 -0.35 25.67
C VAL A 64 -22.82 -0.87 24.36
N LEU A 65 -23.42 -1.87 23.72
CA LEU A 65 -22.95 -2.40 22.43
C LEU A 65 -23.06 -1.36 21.32
N LEU A 66 -24.16 -0.61 21.26
CA LEU A 66 -24.34 0.45 20.27
C LEU A 66 -23.33 1.57 20.47
N TYR A 67 -23.12 2.01 21.72
CA TYR A 67 -22.15 3.05 22.04
C TYR A 67 -20.71 2.64 21.72
N THR A 68 -20.32 1.41 22.09
CA THR A 68 -18.99 0.89 21.77
C THR A 68 -18.81 0.67 20.26
N GLY A 69 -19.83 0.17 19.56
CA GLY A 69 -19.86 0.06 18.11
C GLY A 69 -19.69 1.42 17.42
N TYR A 70 -20.43 2.45 17.86
CA TYR A 70 -20.30 3.82 17.32
C TYR A 70 -18.91 4.41 17.55
N LYS A 71 -18.32 4.19 18.73
CA LYS A 71 -16.97 4.66 19.05
C LYS A 71 -15.90 3.98 18.19
N LEU A 72 -16.10 2.71 17.83
CA LEU A 72 -15.18 1.96 16.96
C LEU A 72 -15.38 2.32 15.48
N ALA A 73 -16.62 2.39 15.02
CA ALA A 73 -17.00 2.71 13.64
C ALA A 73 -17.33 4.19 13.49
N THR A 74 -16.40 5.09 13.86
CA THR A 74 -16.69 6.53 13.80
C THR A 74 -17.00 6.97 12.37
N PRO A 75 -18.03 7.82 12.14
CA PRO A 75 -18.39 8.29 10.80
C PRO A 75 -17.25 8.96 10.03
N ARG A 76 -16.27 9.52 10.74
CA ARG A 76 -15.07 10.12 10.16
C ARG A 76 -14.24 9.11 9.36
N LEU A 77 -14.15 7.86 9.82
CA LEU A 77 -13.42 6.79 9.12
C LEU A 77 -14.02 6.54 7.74
N PHE A 78 -15.36 6.53 7.63
CA PHE A 78 -16.04 6.36 6.35
C PHE A 78 -15.69 7.48 5.38
N ILE A 79 -15.81 8.74 5.81
CA ILE A 79 -15.48 9.91 4.98
C ILE A 79 -14.02 9.86 4.52
N GLU A 80 -13.11 9.48 5.42
CA GLU A 80 -11.70 9.35 5.09
C GLU A 80 -11.44 8.25 4.05
N GLN A 81 -12.09 7.08 4.18
CA GLN A 81 -11.99 6.01 3.17
C GLN A 81 -12.58 6.44 1.82
N PHE A 82 -13.69 7.18 1.80
CA PHE A 82 -14.25 7.73 0.57
C PHE A 82 -13.29 8.72 -0.11
N ARG A 83 -12.58 9.55 0.68
CA ARG A 83 -11.60 10.52 0.17
C ARG A 83 -10.34 9.86 -0.40
N GLN A 84 -10.01 8.63 0.01
CA GLN A 84 -8.87 7.86 -0.51
C GLN A 84 -9.13 7.28 -1.92
N GLY A 85 -10.36 7.43 -2.44
CA GLY A 85 -10.73 7.09 -3.81
C GLY A 85 -11.24 5.65 -3.99
N ALA A 86 -11.63 5.33 -5.23
CA ALA A 86 -12.32 4.08 -5.57
C ALA A 86 -11.58 2.79 -5.21
N ALA A 87 -10.26 2.81 -5.25
CA ALA A 87 -9.46 1.64 -4.91
C ALA A 87 -9.56 1.23 -3.45
N GLN A 88 -9.85 2.18 -2.55
CA GLN A 88 -9.93 1.90 -1.13
C GLN A 88 -11.37 1.78 -0.65
N TYR A 89 -12.27 2.64 -1.14
CA TYR A 89 -13.66 2.60 -0.68
C TYR A 89 -14.42 1.35 -1.18
N VAL A 90 -14.16 0.87 -2.41
CA VAL A 90 -14.92 -0.26 -2.98
C VAL A 90 -14.71 -1.56 -2.17
N PRO A 91 -13.47 -1.98 -1.87
CA PRO A 91 -13.25 -3.18 -1.06
C PRO A 91 -13.72 -3.01 0.40
N PHE A 92 -13.65 -1.79 0.93
CA PHE A 92 -14.20 -1.46 2.25
C PHE A 92 -15.72 -1.67 2.31
N LEU A 93 -16.47 -1.15 1.33
CA LEU A 93 -17.91 -1.39 1.23
C LEU A 93 -18.25 -2.86 0.99
N ALA A 94 -17.47 -3.56 0.15
CA ALA A 94 -17.64 -4.99 -0.07
C ALA A 94 -17.46 -5.79 1.23
N THR A 95 -16.48 -5.41 2.07
CA THR A 95 -16.27 -6.02 3.38
C THR A 95 -17.47 -5.80 4.29
N ILE A 96 -17.97 -4.56 4.39
CA ILE A 96 -19.13 -4.23 5.25
C ILE A 96 -20.38 -4.97 4.78
N GLY A 97 -20.68 -4.91 3.49
CA GLY A 97 -21.83 -5.64 2.91
C GLY A 97 -21.71 -7.14 3.12
N GLY A 98 -20.51 -7.70 2.92
CA GLY A 98 -20.23 -9.10 3.16
C GLY A 98 -20.40 -9.52 4.62
N ILE A 99 -19.98 -8.68 5.58
CA ILE A 99 -20.17 -8.95 7.01
C ILE A 99 -21.66 -8.98 7.37
N ILE A 100 -22.45 -8.03 6.85
CA ILE A 100 -23.88 -7.92 7.15
C ILE A 100 -24.66 -9.09 6.53
N ALA A 101 -24.31 -9.50 5.30
CA ALA A 101 -25.03 -10.54 4.57
C ALA A 101 -24.61 -11.97 4.94
N PHE A 102 -23.31 -12.22 5.11
CA PHE A 102 -22.73 -13.58 5.23
C PHE A 102 -21.97 -13.81 6.55
N GLY A 103 -21.87 -12.80 7.41
CA GLY A 103 -21.13 -12.86 8.67
C GLY A 103 -19.65 -12.47 8.54
N MET A 104 -18.96 -12.38 9.69
CA MET A 104 -17.61 -11.80 9.77
C MET A 104 -16.58 -12.51 8.90
N LEU A 105 -16.53 -13.84 8.95
CA LEU A 105 -15.51 -14.63 8.24
C LEU A 105 -15.64 -14.46 6.71
N ALA A 106 -16.85 -14.67 6.19
CA ALA A 106 -17.13 -14.54 4.76
C ALA A 106 -16.96 -13.09 4.28
N GLY A 107 -17.41 -12.12 5.07
CA GLY A 107 -17.24 -10.70 4.74
C GLY A 107 -15.78 -10.27 4.63
N ILE A 108 -14.92 -10.71 5.56
CA ILE A 108 -13.47 -10.45 5.48
C ILE A 108 -12.87 -11.13 4.24
N GLY A 109 -13.30 -12.36 3.91
CA GLY A 109 -12.85 -13.06 2.71
C GLY A 109 -13.21 -12.31 1.42
N ILE A 110 -14.46 -11.86 1.29
CA ILE A 110 -14.93 -11.07 0.13
C ILE A 110 -14.16 -9.75 0.03
N GLY A 111 -13.97 -9.06 1.15
CA GLY A 111 -13.21 -7.82 1.23
C GLY A 111 -11.78 -7.97 0.71
N LEU A 112 -11.07 -8.99 1.21
CA LEU A 112 -9.70 -9.29 0.78
C LEU A 112 -9.62 -9.68 -0.69
N ALA A 113 -10.53 -10.53 -1.17
CA ALA A 113 -10.59 -10.91 -2.59
C ALA A 113 -10.83 -9.69 -3.49
N THR A 114 -11.76 -8.81 -3.10
CA THR A 114 -12.08 -7.58 -3.84
C THR A 114 -10.88 -6.61 -3.82
N GLN A 115 -10.21 -6.44 -2.68
CA GLN A 115 -9.02 -5.60 -2.55
C GLN A 115 -7.89 -6.11 -3.45
N MET A 116 -7.62 -7.42 -3.44
CA MET A 116 -6.59 -8.03 -4.28
C MET A 116 -6.91 -7.85 -5.76
N ALA A 117 -8.13 -8.15 -6.18
CA ALA A 117 -8.56 -7.99 -7.57
C ALA A 117 -8.43 -6.54 -8.05
N PHE A 118 -8.88 -5.58 -7.22
CA PHE A 118 -8.83 -4.15 -7.58
C PHE A 118 -7.40 -3.60 -7.58
N SER A 119 -6.56 -4.03 -6.63
CA SER A 119 -5.14 -3.67 -6.56
C SER A 119 -4.39 -4.16 -7.79
N LEU A 120 -4.58 -5.42 -8.19
CA LEU A 120 -3.99 -6.00 -9.40
C LEU A 120 -4.45 -5.24 -10.65
N TRP A 121 -5.75 -5.01 -10.79
CA TRP A 121 -6.31 -4.29 -11.94
C TRP A 121 -5.75 -2.87 -12.08
N ARG A 122 -5.60 -2.16 -10.96
CA ARG A 122 -5.01 -0.81 -10.95
C ARG A 122 -3.51 -0.82 -11.21
N SER A 123 -2.77 -1.77 -10.65
CA SER A 123 -1.33 -1.93 -10.84
C SER A 123 -0.99 -2.11 -12.32
N HIS A 124 -1.74 -2.94 -13.04
CA HIS A 124 -1.56 -3.16 -14.48
C HIS A 124 -1.86 -1.92 -15.34
N ARG A 125 -2.66 -0.96 -14.86
CA ARG A 125 -3.08 0.22 -15.64
C ARG A 125 -2.12 1.41 -15.53
N HIS A 126 -1.23 1.44 -14.54
CA HIS A 126 -0.39 2.62 -14.21
C HIS A 126 1.12 2.42 -14.43
N SER A 127 1.55 1.32 -15.03
CA SER A 127 2.98 1.01 -15.21
C SER A 127 3.72 1.88 -16.24
N LEU A 128 3.00 2.57 -17.13
CA LEU A 128 3.57 3.36 -18.21
C LEU A 128 2.96 4.77 -18.25
N GLN A 129 3.75 5.78 -17.89
CA GLN A 129 3.38 7.19 -18.05
C GLN A 129 4.31 7.85 -19.08
N LEU A 130 3.72 8.31 -20.18
CA LEU A 130 4.42 9.11 -21.19
C LEU A 130 4.19 10.58 -20.83
N ALA A 131 5.24 11.26 -20.33
CA ALA A 131 5.19 12.69 -20.05
C ALA A 131 5.76 13.44 -21.25
N ARG A 132 4.93 14.29 -21.88
CA ARG A 132 5.33 15.16 -23.00
C ARG A 132 5.72 16.53 -22.45
N TYR A 133 6.94 16.98 -22.73
CA TYR A 133 7.40 18.33 -22.42
C TYR A 133 7.87 19.00 -23.71
N ASP A 134 7.04 19.89 -24.26
CA ASP A 134 7.27 20.75 -25.43
C ASP A 134 7.91 20.09 -26.68
N ASP A 135 9.22 19.81 -26.67
CA ASP A 135 10.01 19.22 -27.77
C ASP A 135 10.70 17.87 -27.41
N HIS A 136 10.60 17.41 -26.16
CA HIS A 136 11.18 16.16 -25.66
C HIS A 136 10.08 15.23 -25.11
N TYR A 137 10.14 13.94 -25.48
CA TYR A 137 9.25 12.91 -24.94
C TYR A 137 9.98 12.14 -23.85
N VAL A 138 9.54 12.28 -22.60
CA VAL A 138 10.11 11.55 -21.47
C VAL A 138 9.25 10.33 -21.20
N LEU A 139 9.77 9.15 -21.49
CA LEU A 139 9.14 7.89 -21.12
C LEU A 139 9.56 7.57 -19.68
N ARG A 140 8.65 7.80 -18.73
CA ARG A 140 8.87 7.44 -17.31
C ARG A 140 8.35 6.04 -17.07
N ILE A 141 9.26 5.11 -16.83
CA ILE A 141 8.93 3.73 -16.46
C ILE A 141 9.01 3.65 -14.94
N GLN A 142 7.84 3.63 -14.28
CA GLN A 142 7.75 3.77 -12.82
C GLN A 142 7.64 2.42 -12.08
N GLN A 143 7.37 1.31 -12.77
CA GLN A 143 7.13 -0.01 -12.18
C GLN A 143 7.78 -1.14 -13.02
N ASN A 144 7.92 -2.33 -12.42
CA ASN A 144 8.39 -3.52 -13.13
C ASN A 144 7.47 -3.83 -14.32
N LEU A 145 8.04 -3.86 -15.53
CA LEU A 145 7.30 -4.15 -16.75
C LEU A 145 7.36 -5.66 -17.02
N THR A 146 6.21 -6.32 -16.93
CA THR A 146 6.00 -7.71 -17.38
C THR A 146 5.56 -7.73 -18.85
N PHE A 147 5.75 -8.85 -19.55
CA PHE A 147 5.27 -9.13 -20.92
C PHE A 147 3.88 -8.58 -21.27
N MET A 148 2.93 -8.59 -20.31
CA MET A 148 1.57 -8.09 -20.49
C MET A 148 1.47 -6.59 -20.85
N HIS A 149 2.55 -5.82 -20.70
CA HIS A 149 2.60 -4.39 -21.03
C HIS A 149 3.07 -4.10 -22.46
N ASN A 150 3.57 -5.10 -23.19
CA ASN A 150 4.07 -4.96 -24.57
C ASN A 150 3.10 -4.27 -25.55
N PRO A 151 1.80 -4.64 -25.63
CA PRO A 151 0.89 -3.97 -26.57
C PRO A 151 0.64 -2.50 -26.22
N HIS A 152 0.68 -2.13 -24.93
CA HIS A 152 0.54 -0.74 -24.49
C HIS A 152 1.84 0.06 -24.72
N LEU A 153 3.00 -0.57 -24.51
CA LEU A 153 4.31 -0.01 -24.79
C LEU A 153 4.48 0.30 -26.29
N LEU A 154 4.15 -0.66 -27.17
CA LEU A 154 4.15 -0.46 -28.62
C LEU A 154 3.21 0.67 -29.04
N ALA A 155 2.01 0.75 -28.45
CA ALA A 155 1.06 1.84 -28.73
C ALA A 155 1.55 3.22 -28.27
N LEU A 156 2.34 3.30 -27.20
CA LEU A 156 2.96 4.54 -26.74
C LEU A 156 4.17 4.92 -27.60
N LEU A 157 5.02 3.96 -27.96
CA LEU A 157 6.17 4.14 -28.86
C LEU A 157 5.74 4.56 -30.27
N ALA A 158 4.60 4.03 -30.76
CA ALA A 158 4.02 4.40 -32.05
C ALA A 158 3.45 5.84 -32.07
N LYS A 159 3.10 6.40 -30.90
CA LYS A 159 2.61 7.80 -30.78
C LYS A 159 3.73 8.83 -30.73
N ILE A 160 4.99 8.40 -30.65
CA ILE A 160 6.15 9.30 -30.65
C ILE A 160 6.34 9.81 -32.09
N PRO A 161 6.27 11.14 -32.34
CA PRO A 161 6.45 11.71 -33.67
C PRO A 161 7.90 11.57 -34.16
N GLU A 162 8.09 11.63 -35.47
CA GLU A 162 9.42 11.61 -36.10
C GLU A 162 10.23 12.87 -35.70
N LYS A 163 11.55 12.72 -35.54
CA LYS A 163 12.50 13.79 -35.12
C LYS A 163 12.45 14.25 -33.64
N SER A 164 11.93 13.45 -32.72
CA SER A 164 11.92 13.80 -31.28
C SER A 164 13.11 13.26 -30.48
N VAL A 165 13.47 13.91 -29.38
CA VAL A 165 14.39 13.36 -28.37
C VAL A 165 13.58 12.54 -27.36
N VAL A 166 13.92 11.25 -27.20
CA VAL A 166 13.31 10.38 -26.19
C VAL A 166 14.30 10.14 -25.05
N ILE A 167 13.88 10.50 -23.83
CA ILE A 167 14.64 10.24 -22.61
C ILE A 167 13.92 9.14 -21.84
N VAL A 168 14.61 8.04 -21.55
CA VAL A 168 14.09 6.97 -20.70
C VAL A 168 14.61 7.15 -19.30
N GLU A 169 13.71 7.48 -18.37
CA GLU A 169 14.05 7.63 -16.95
C GLU A 169 13.62 6.35 -16.21
N HIS A 170 14.61 5.57 -15.78
CA HIS A 170 14.42 4.23 -15.19
C HIS A 170 14.80 4.20 -13.69
N ASP A 171 14.43 5.24 -12.95
CA ASP A 171 14.92 5.50 -11.57
C ASP A 171 14.42 4.47 -10.52
N SER A 172 13.52 3.53 -10.88
CA SER A 172 12.93 2.56 -9.92
C SER A 172 12.62 1.17 -10.49
N VAL A 173 13.12 0.81 -11.67
CA VAL A 173 12.76 -0.45 -12.35
C VAL A 173 13.63 -1.61 -11.87
N GLY A 174 13.21 -2.36 -10.86
CA GLY A 174 13.97 -3.48 -10.29
C GLY A 174 14.00 -4.74 -11.16
N TYR A 175 13.06 -4.90 -12.09
CA TYR A 175 12.97 -6.04 -13.00
C TYR A 175 12.31 -5.64 -14.32
N LEU A 176 12.96 -6.01 -15.43
CA LEU A 176 12.49 -5.82 -16.79
C LEU A 176 12.44 -7.19 -17.46
N ASP A 177 11.25 -7.58 -17.92
CA ASP A 177 11.03 -8.85 -18.62
C ASP A 177 11.85 -8.88 -19.94
N PRO A 178 12.52 -10.00 -20.29
CA PRO A 178 13.28 -10.13 -21.54
C PRO A 178 12.47 -9.78 -22.79
N ASP A 179 11.16 -10.04 -22.80
CA ASP A 179 10.31 -9.70 -23.94
C ASP A 179 10.07 -8.19 -24.06
N VAL A 180 10.05 -7.47 -22.93
CA VAL A 180 9.96 -6.01 -22.92
C VAL A 180 11.29 -5.40 -23.36
N GLN A 181 12.42 -6.00 -22.95
CA GLN A 181 13.76 -5.62 -23.44
C GLN A 181 13.85 -5.76 -24.97
N ALA A 182 13.38 -6.88 -25.53
CA ALA A 182 13.40 -7.11 -26.97
C ALA A 182 12.60 -6.05 -27.76
N VAL A 183 11.43 -5.65 -27.25
CA VAL A 183 10.61 -4.58 -27.86
C VAL A 183 11.30 -3.21 -27.79
N LEU A 184 11.98 -2.92 -26.69
CA LEU A 184 12.74 -1.69 -26.52
C LEU A 184 13.98 -1.68 -27.42
N ASP A 185 14.70 -2.78 -27.52
CA ASP A 185 15.87 -2.89 -28.37
C ASP A 185 15.50 -2.77 -29.86
N ASP A 186 14.39 -3.39 -30.30
CA ASP A 186 13.85 -3.21 -31.65
C ASP A 186 13.46 -1.75 -31.93
N PHE A 187 12.85 -1.07 -30.96
CA PHE A 187 12.58 0.37 -31.10
C PHE A 187 13.87 1.19 -31.19
N ALA A 188 14.90 0.84 -30.41
CA ALA A 188 16.18 1.53 -30.44
C ALA A 188 16.95 1.35 -31.74
N GLU A 189 16.83 0.19 -32.37
CA GLU A 189 17.43 -0.10 -33.67
C GLU A 189 16.71 0.67 -34.80
N ASN A 190 15.40 0.87 -34.68
CA ASN A 190 14.58 1.60 -35.65
C ASN A 190 14.50 3.13 -35.41
N ALA A 191 14.85 3.62 -34.21
CA ALA A 191 14.82 5.03 -33.85
C ALA A 191 15.69 5.94 -34.75
N PRO A 192 16.93 5.57 -35.16
CA PRO A 192 17.75 6.37 -36.06
C PRO A 192 17.12 6.56 -37.45
N GLN A 193 16.38 5.55 -37.94
CA GLN A 193 15.68 5.62 -39.22
C GLN A 193 14.53 6.63 -39.21
N ARG A 194 13.95 6.88 -38.02
CA ARG A 194 12.88 7.86 -37.78
C ARG A 194 13.41 9.23 -37.31
N GLY A 195 14.74 9.40 -37.28
CA GLY A 195 15.40 10.63 -36.82
C GLY A 195 15.24 10.89 -35.31
N ILE A 196 14.92 9.86 -34.52
CA ILE A 196 14.68 9.96 -33.08
C ILE A 196 16.03 9.86 -32.35
N GLN A 197 16.35 10.84 -31.51
CA GLN A 197 17.56 10.81 -30.67
C GLN A 197 17.24 10.17 -29.32
N LEU A 198 17.99 9.12 -28.97
CA LEU A 198 17.81 8.38 -27.72
C LEU A 198 18.85 8.83 -26.69
N ASN A 199 18.38 9.40 -25.58
CA ASN A 199 19.22 9.79 -24.45
C ASN A 199 18.92 8.91 -23.24
N GLN A 200 19.97 8.42 -22.56
CA GLN A 200 19.86 7.55 -21.37
C GLN A 200 19.07 6.25 -21.61
N TRP A 201 19.23 5.64 -22.79
CA TRP A 201 18.56 4.40 -23.17
C TRP A 201 19.16 3.11 -22.56
N ARG A 202 20.39 3.19 -22.03
CA ARG A 202 21.11 1.99 -21.54
C ARG A 202 20.56 1.57 -20.18
N TRP A 203 19.95 0.39 -20.14
CA TRP A 203 19.50 -0.26 -18.92
C TRP A 203 20.70 -0.66 -18.04
N PRO A 204 20.66 -0.42 -16.73
CA PRO A 204 21.70 -0.91 -15.83
C PRO A 204 21.64 -2.44 -15.84
N ALA A 205 22.78 -3.09 -16.10
CA ALA A 205 22.89 -4.54 -16.01
C ALA A 205 22.47 -4.98 -14.61
N ALA A 206 21.51 -5.90 -14.52
CA ALA A 206 21.13 -6.52 -13.26
C ALA A 206 22.29 -7.40 -12.79
N ASP A 207 22.75 -7.22 -11.56
CA ASP A 207 23.66 -8.19 -10.95
C ASP A 207 22.94 -9.52 -10.69
N LEU A 208 23.68 -10.61 -10.46
CA LEU A 208 23.13 -11.95 -10.19
C LEU A 208 22.27 -12.02 -8.90
N ASN A 209 22.11 -10.91 -8.18
CA ASN A 209 21.29 -10.75 -6.99
C ASN A 209 20.08 -9.80 -7.21
N GLY A 210 19.78 -9.42 -8.45
CA GLY A 210 18.62 -8.58 -8.78
C GLY A 210 18.71 -7.14 -8.29
N ARG A 211 19.92 -6.63 -8.02
CA ARG A 211 20.13 -5.21 -7.70
C ARG A 211 20.54 -4.45 -8.95
N LEU A 212 19.86 -3.32 -9.20
CA LEU A 212 20.28 -2.35 -10.21
C LEU A 212 21.58 -1.71 -9.73
N VAL A 213 22.64 -1.85 -10.53
CA VAL A 213 23.87 -1.09 -10.35
C VAL A 213 23.53 0.38 -10.59
N ARG A 214 23.66 1.22 -9.56
CA ARG A 214 23.42 2.68 -9.69
C ARG A 214 24.24 3.23 -10.85
N PRO A 215 23.67 4.06 -11.74
CA PRO A 215 24.45 4.66 -12.81
C PRO A 215 25.59 5.49 -12.22
N LEU A 216 26.75 5.37 -12.87
CA LEU A 216 27.99 6.05 -12.51
C LEU A 216 27.75 7.56 -12.42
N ARG A 217 28.29 8.17 -11.37
CA ARG A 217 28.35 9.62 -11.16
C ARG A 217 29.04 10.23 -12.39
N TYR A 218 28.41 11.23 -13.02
CA TYR A 218 28.92 11.92 -14.21
C TYR A 218 30.36 12.44 -13.98
N PRO A 219 31.26 12.34 -14.98
CA PRO A 219 32.44 13.20 -15.05
C PRO A 219 32.00 14.64 -15.28
N SER A 220 32.67 15.58 -14.61
CA SER A 220 32.39 17.02 -14.59
C SER A 220 32.53 17.76 -15.92
N ASP A 221 32.85 17.07 -17.01
CA ASP A 221 33.25 17.70 -18.28
C ASP A 221 32.09 17.97 -19.24
N CYS A 222 30.86 17.55 -18.91
CA CYS A 222 29.64 17.89 -19.65
C CYS A 222 28.88 19.08 -19.02
N GLN A 223 29.60 20.07 -18.50
CA GLN A 223 29.01 21.35 -18.11
C GLN A 223 29.11 22.32 -19.28
N ALA A 224 28.00 22.49 -20.01
CA ALA A 224 27.90 23.51 -21.05
C ALA A 224 28.24 24.91 -20.44
N PRO A 225 28.97 25.76 -21.18
CA PRO A 225 29.40 27.06 -20.68
C PRO A 225 28.23 28.05 -20.72
N GLY A 226 28.03 28.79 -19.63
CA GLY A 226 27.29 30.06 -19.65
C GLY A 226 25.94 30.05 -18.91
N ASN A 227 25.92 30.79 -17.81
CA ASN A 227 24.78 31.21 -16.99
C ASN A 227 24.09 30.15 -16.13
N ALA A 228 24.70 29.96 -14.96
CA ALA A 228 24.07 29.62 -13.71
C ALA A 228 22.77 30.40 -13.45
N MET A 229 21.74 29.74 -12.92
CA MET A 229 21.36 29.83 -11.50
C MET A 229 19.97 29.25 -11.29
N LEU A 230 19.84 28.41 -10.24
CA LEU A 230 18.59 27.87 -9.67
C LEU A 230 17.97 26.83 -10.63
N TYR A 231 17.99 25.53 -10.35
CA TYR A 231 17.25 24.89 -9.28
C TYR A 231 18.02 23.68 -8.75
N THR A 232 18.65 23.84 -7.59
CA THR A 232 19.03 22.73 -6.72
C THR A 232 17.75 22.14 -6.14
N PHE A 233 17.14 21.16 -6.81
CA PHE A 233 16.01 20.44 -6.23
C PHE A 233 16.55 19.42 -5.22
N TRP A 234 16.25 19.70 -3.96
CA TRP A 234 16.61 18.92 -2.78
C TRP A 234 16.17 17.46 -2.91
N VAL A 235 17.16 16.56 -2.91
CA VAL A 235 16.98 15.15 -2.56
C VAL A 235 16.79 15.10 -1.04
N ILE A 236 15.52 15.05 -0.60
CA ILE A 236 15.20 14.69 0.78
C ILE A 236 15.36 13.18 0.90
N THR A 237 16.47 12.76 1.50
CA THR A 237 16.69 11.40 2.00
C THR A 237 15.80 11.15 3.22
N PRO A 238 15.17 9.97 3.36
CA PRO A 238 14.62 9.54 4.64
C PRO A 238 15.77 9.00 5.50
N THR A 239 15.92 9.59 6.69
CA THR A 239 16.76 9.06 7.77
C THR A 239 16.18 7.74 8.30
N PRO A 240 17.01 6.74 8.67
CA PRO A 240 16.54 5.53 9.31
C PRO A 240 16.31 5.82 10.80
N ARG A 241 15.14 5.48 11.34
CA ARG A 241 14.97 5.36 12.80
C ARG A 241 15.16 3.91 13.23
N LYS A 242 15.98 3.76 14.26
CA LYS A 242 16.08 2.61 15.15
C LYS A 242 14.74 2.33 15.84
#